data_AF-A0A1H6I3J3-F1
#
_entry.id   AF-A0A1H6I3J3-F1
#
_cell.length_a   1.000
_cell.length_b   1.000
_cell.length_c   1.000
_cell.angle_alpha   90.00
_cell.angle_beta   90.00
_cell.angle_gamma   90.00
#
_symmetry.space_group_name_H-M   'P 1'
#
loop_
_entity.id
_entity.type
_entity.pdbx_description
1 polymer ?
#
loop_
_entity_poly.entity_id
_entity_poly.type
_entity_poly.pdbx_seq_one_letter_code
_entity_poly.pdbx_strand_id
1 'polypeptide(L)'
;MARYAERGEAFSRSDGGYLVTLTSHPLAYVIQQIKWLGVLLASRGMPRWLLESHLDLLYDELSAAIPKRRVKYRKLLKAAERLREARYDWIPQPDFETLAAAFAANSGGGLANAGEMLVSAVCDEFCGIAKAVPSLVVWLGDPARFSAQWCAALDQTLDCARTVATRNGRYPANLEVSMGAA
;
A
#
# COMPACT_ATOMS: atom_id res chain seq x y z
N MET A 1 -18.29 -11.83 2.26
CA MET A 1 -18.69 -10.49 2.76
C MET A 1 -17.57 -9.52 2.42
N ALA A 2 -17.83 -8.40 1.73
CA ALA A 2 -16.78 -7.45 1.33
C ALA A 2 -16.45 -6.46 2.46
N ARG A 3 -15.17 -6.35 2.85
CA ARG A 3 -14.68 -5.40 3.88
C ARG A 3 -15.05 -3.95 3.59
N TYR A 4 -15.11 -3.61 2.29
CA TYR A 4 -15.24 -2.26 1.78
C TYR A 4 -16.44 -2.12 0.84
N ALA A 5 -17.59 -2.71 1.16
CA ALA A 5 -18.81 -2.69 0.32
C ALA A 5 -19.34 -1.25 0.04
N GLU A 6 -20.61 -0.94 0.32
CA GLU A 6 -21.19 0.39 0.01
C GLU A 6 -20.40 1.56 0.62
N ARG A 7 -19.79 1.36 1.79
CA ARG A 7 -18.91 2.37 2.42
C ARG A 7 -17.62 2.61 1.63
N GLY A 8 -17.05 1.58 1.01
CA GLY A 8 -15.85 1.72 0.18
C GLY A 8 -16.18 2.36 -1.17
N GLU A 9 -17.37 2.13 -1.71
CA GLU A 9 -17.84 2.79 -2.94
C GLU A 9 -18.05 4.30 -2.74
N ALA A 10 -18.78 4.69 -1.68
CA ALA A 10 -18.98 6.09 -1.34
C ALA A 10 -17.64 6.81 -1.07
N PHE A 11 -16.72 6.13 -0.39
CA PHE A 11 -15.37 6.62 -0.15
C PHE A 11 -14.59 6.80 -1.46
N SER A 12 -14.62 5.82 -2.37
CA SER A 12 -13.96 5.89 -3.68
C SER A 12 -14.49 7.04 -4.56
N ARG A 13 -15.79 7.36 -4.49
CA ARG A 13 -16.38 8.51 -5.21
C ARG A 13 -15.93 9.84 -4.62
N SER A 14 -15.91 9.97 -3.30
CA SER A 14 -15.45 11.19 -2.61
C SER A 14 -13.96 11.43 -2.82
N ASP A 15 -13.14 10.40 -2.63
CA ASP A 15 -11.69 10.46 -2.80
C ASP A 15 -11.31 10.70 -4.25
N GLY A 16 -11.97 10.04 -5.22
CA GLY A 16 -11.73 10.29 -6.64
C GLY A 16 -11.93 11.76 -7.04
N GLY A 17 -13.00 12.40 -6.56
CA GLY A 17 -13.24 13.83 -6.76
C GLY A 17 -12.14 14.70 -6.12
N TYR A 18 -11.76 14.40 -4.89
CA TYR A 18 -10.66 15.08 -4.20
C TYR A 18 -9.32 14.94 -4.95
N LEU A 19 -8.95 13.72 -5.37
CA LEU A 19 -7.73 13.44 -6.12
C LEU A 19 -7.67 14.21 -7.45
N VAL A 20 -8.79 14.30 -8.18
CA VAL A 20 -8.87 15.10 -9.41
C VAL A 20 -8.63 16.58 -9.10
N THR A 21 -9.24 17.11 -8.05
CA THR A 21 -9.09 18.53 -7.68
C THR A 21 -7.65 18.88 -7.30
N LEU A 22 -6.95 17.97 -6.59
CA LEU A 22 -5.53 18.11 -6.22
C LEU A 22 -4.63 18.39 -7.43
N THR A 23 -4.95 17.86 -8.61
CA THR A 23 -4.12 18.05 -9.82
C THR A 23 -3.98 19.53 -10.25
N SER A 24 -4.81 20.43 -9.70
CA SER A 24 -4.72 21.88 -9.88
C SER A 24 -3.55 22.53 -9.12
N HIS A 25 -3.00 21.86 -8.11
CA HIS A 25 -1.93 22.37 -7.27
C HIS A 25 -0.53 21.99 -7.80
N PRO A 26 0.55 22.64 -7.33
CA PRO A 26 1.92 22.25 -7.67
C PRO A 26 2.21 20.78 -7.34
N LEU A 27 3.08 20.12 -8.13
CA LEU A 27 3.35 18.68 -7.99
C LEU A 27 3.83 18.29 -6.58
N ALA A 28 4.70 19.10 -5.97
CA ALA A 28 5.19 18.84 -4.61
C ALA A 28 4.04 18.76 -3.59
N TYR A 29 3.06 19.66 -3.69
CA TYR A 29 1.87 19.65 -2.84
C TYR A 29 1.02 18.39 -3.10
N VAL A 30 0.81 18.02 -4.36
CA VAL A 30 0.07 16.78 -4.71
C VAL A 30 0.75 15.57 -4.08
N ILE A 31 2.06 15.41 -4.26
CA ILE A 31 2.81 14.29 -3.67
C ILE A 31 2.68 14.28 -2.14
N GLN A 32 2.78 15.44 -1.49
CA GLN A 32 2.64 15.53 -0.03
C GLN A 32 1.24 15.09 0.44
N GLN A 33 0.18 15.55 -0.22
CA GLN A 33 -1.20 15.18 0.12
C GLN A 33 -1.46 13.69 -0.11
N ILE A 34 -0.96 13.12 -1.21
CA ILE A 34 -1.07 11.68 -1.49
C ILE A 34 -0.31 10.84 -0.46
N LYS A 35 0.89 11.27 -0.05
CA LYS A 35 1.65 10.60 1.01
C LYS A 35 0.88 10.60 2.32
N TRP A 36 0.32 11.74 2.71
CA TRP A 36 -0.51 11.86 3.91
C TRP A 36 -1.74 10.95 3.84
N LEU A 37 -2.47 10.96 2.72
CA LEU A 37 -3.63 10.10 2.52
C LEU A 37 -3.23 8.62 2.60
N GLY A 38 -2.11 8.24 1.99
CA GLY A 38 -1.58 6.89 2.07
C GLY A 38 -1.31 6.44 3.52
N VAL A 39 -0.71 7.28 4.35
CA VAL A 39 -0.50 6.99 5.78
C VAL A 39 -1.83 6.82 6.52
N LEU A 40 -2.80 7.71 6.24
CA LEU A 40 -4.12 7.70 6.85
C LEU A 40 -4.89 6.39 6.55
N LEU A 41 -4.82 5.93 5.30
CA LEU A 41 -5.48 4.72 4.79
C LEU A 41 -4.79 3.45 5.30
N ALA A 42 -3.46 3.38 5.22
CA ALA A 42 -2.70 2.22 5.70
C ALA A 42 -2.92 2.00 7.20
N SER A 43 -2.98 3.08 7.98
CA SER A 43 -3.31 3.03 9.41
C SER A 43 -4.72 2.50 9.72
N ARG A 44 -5.58 2.33 8.71
CA ARG A 44 -6.93 1.75 8.80
C ARG A 44 -7.07 0.42 8.06
N GLY A 45 -5.95 -0.17 7.64
CA GLY A 45 -5.91 -1.47 6.98
C GLY A 45 -6.16 -1.42 5.47
N MET A 46 -6.02 -0.25 4.83
CA MET A 46 -5.96 -0.10 3.38
C MET A 46 -4.51 0.18 2.95
N PRO A 47 -3.73 -0.84 2.54
CA PRO A 47 -2.32 -0.66 2.20
C PRO A 47 -2.11 0.38 1.09
N ARG A 48 -0.98 1.11 1.12
CA ARG A 48 -0.70 2.20 0.16
C ARG A 48 -0.62 1.71 -1.28
N TRP A 49 -0.34 0.43 -1.52
CA TRP A 49 -0.41 -0.17 -2.85
C TRP A 49 -1.81 -0.03 -3.50
N LEU A 50 -2.90 -0.08 -2.72
CA LEU A 50 -4.24 0.14 -3.28
C LEU A 50 -4.41 1.59 -3.78
N LEU A 51 -3.86 2.56 -3.06
CA LEU A 51 -3.86 3.96 -3.48
C LEU A 51 -2.95 4.17 -4.71
N GLU A 52 -1.79 3.52 -4.74
CA GLU A 52 -0.90 3.48 -5.90
C GLU A 52 -1.66 3.00 -7.15
N SER A 53 -2.28 1.81 -7.10
CA SER A 53 -3.06 1.27 -8.22
C SER A 53 -4.26 2.13 -8.59
N HIS A 54 -4.93 2.75 -7.61
CA HIS A 54 -6.05 3.64 -7.87
C HIS A 54 -5.63 4.91 -8.62
N LEU A 55 -4.46 5.48 -8.30
CA LEU A 55 -3.93 6.66 -8.98
C LEU A 55 -3.55 6.38 -10.43
N ASP A 56 -2.99 5.20 -10.72
CA ASP A 56 -2.71 4.76 -12.08
C ASP A 56 -4.00 4.62 -12.89
N LEU A 57 -4.98 3.87 -12.35
CA LEU A 57 -6.29 3.70 -12.98
C LEU A 57 -6.99 5.03 -13.23
N LEU A 58 -6.98 5.92 -12.23
CA LEU A 58 -7.63 7.22 -12.33
C LEU A 58 -6.96 8.11 -13.40
N TYR A 59 -5.64 8.04 -13.55
CA TYR A 59 -4.95 8.75 -14.62
C TYR A 59 -5.38 8.24 -16.00
N ASP A 60 -5.46 6.92 -16.20
CA ASP A 60 -5.83 6.33 -17.48
C ASP A 60 -7.28 6.70 -17.85
N GLU A 61 -8.22 6.51 -16.92
CA GLU A 61 -9.64 6.84 -17.11
C GLU A 61 -9.85 8.33 -17.41
N LEU A 62 -9.24 9.23 -16.63
CA LEU A 62 -9.38 10.67 -16.85
C LEU A 62 -8.71 11.12 -18.15
N SER A 63 -7.60 10.50 -18.53
CA SER A 63 -6.89 10.81 -19.78
C SER A 63 -7.66 10.35 -21.00
N ALA A 64 -8.37 9.21 -20.90
CA ALA A 64 -9.28 8.74 -21.94
C ALA A 64 -10.53 9.62 -22.05
N ALA A 65 -11.16 9.94 -20.91
CA ALA A 65 -12.39 10.72 -20.87
C ALA A 65 -12.20 12.20 -21.23
N ILE A 66 -11.08 12.82 -20.80
CA ILE A 66 -10.79 14.24 -21.05
C ILE A 66 -9.32 14.42 -21.50
N PRO A 67 -8.97 14.05 -22.75
CA PRO A 67 -7.58 14.03 -23.24
C PRO A 67 -6.86 15.38 -23.13
N LYS A 68 -7.58 16.49 -23.31
CA LYS A 68 -7.04 17.86 -23.22
C LYS A 68 -6.42 18.18 -21.85
N ARG A 69 -6.79 17.45 -20.79
CA ARG A 69 -6.28 17.65 -19.42
C ARG A 69 -5.23 16.62 -19.00
N ARG A 70 -4.81 15.71 -19.90
CA ARG A 70 -3.83 14.64 -19.60
C ARG A 70 -2.54 15.13 -18.94
N VAL A 71 -2.00 16.27 -19.37
CA VAL A 71 -0.80 16.87 -18.77
C VAL A 71 -1.01 17.19 -17.28
N LYS A 72 -2.21 17.66 -16.91
CA LYS A 72 -2.57 17.96 -15.52
C LYS A 72 -2.67 16.67 -14.70
N TYR A 73 -3.30 15.63 -15.25
CA TYR A 73 -3.49 14.34 -14.59
C TYR A 73 -2.18 13.55 -14.39
N ARG A 74 -1.12 13.84 -15.16
CA ARG A 74 0.20 13.24 -14.97
C ARG A 74 0.76 13.42 -13.55
N LYS A 75 0.28 14.40 -12.78
CA LYS A 75 0.65 14.56 -11.36
C LYS A 75 0.18 13.38 -10.49
N LEU A 76 -0.92 12.72 -10.85
CA LEU A 76 -1.39 11.50 -10.18
C LEU A 76 -0.40 10.36 -10.40
N LEU A 77 0.01 10.14 -11.65
CA LEU A 77 1.04 9.15 -12.01
C LEU A 77 2.35 9.42 -11.26
N LYS A 78 2.80 10.68 -11.20
CA LYS A 78 3.99 11.06 -10.43
C LYS A 78 3.85 10.81 -8.93
N ALA A 79 2.65 10.92 -8.36
CA ALA A 79 2.42 10.59 -6.97
C ALA A 79 2.39 9.07 -6.75
N ALA A 80 1.80 8.30 -7.66
CA ALA A 80 1.82 6.83 -7.65
C ALA A 80 3.26 6.29 -7.71
N GLU A 81 4.08 6.82 -8.61
CA GLU A 81 5.52 6.53 -8.71
C GLU A 81 6.23 6.70 -7.35
N ARG A 82 5.93 7.78 -6.59
CA ARG A 82 6.55 7.99 -5.27
C ARG A 82 6.11 6.98 -4.21
N LEU A 83 4.87 6.49 -4.27
CA LEU A 83 4.41 5.42 -3.39
C LEU A 83 5.10 4.10 -3.73
N ARG A 84 5.21 3.81 -5.03
CA ARG A 84 5.89 2.64 -5.57
C ARG A 84 7.38 2.60 -5.22
N GLU A 85 8.09 3.70 -5.43
CA GLU A 85 9.51 3.85 -5.05
C GLU A 85 9.71 3.54 -3.55
N ALA A 86 8.88 4.13 -2.68
CA ALA A 86 8.96 3.88 -1.24
C ALA A 86 8.68 2.42 -0.85
N ARG A 87 7.87 1.70 -1.63
CA ARG A 87 7.63 0.26 -1.45
C ARG A 87 8.84 -0.56 -1.91
N TYR A 88 9.45 -0.19 -3.03
CA TYR A 88 10.65 -0.85 -3.58
C TYR A 88 11.89 -0.70 -2.71
N ASP A 89 11.98 0.35 -1.90
CA ASP A 89 13.06 0.50 -0.93
C ASP A 89 13.09 -0.65 0.10
N TRP A 90 11.99 -1.37 0.30
CA TRP A 90 11.89 -2.49 1.25
C TRP A 90 11.73 -3.85 0.59
N ILE A 91 10.82 -3.98 -0.37
CA ILE A 91 10.58 -5.22 -1.09
C ILE A 91 10.56 -4.92 -2.60
N PRO A 92 11.61 -5.30 -3.34
CA PRO A 92 11.65 -5.18 -4.79
C PRO A 92 10.47 -5.86 -5.47
N GLN A 93 10.07 -5.37 -6.65
CA GLN A 93 8.90 -5.91 -7.37
C GLN A 93 8.93 -7.43 -7.58
N PRO A 94 10.07 -8.08 -7.95
CA PRO A 94 10.09 -9.53 -8.14
C PRO A 94 9.79 -10.32 -6.86
N ASP A 95 10.33 -9.87 -5.71
CA ASP A 95 10.07 -10.49 -4.42
C ASP A 95 8.62 -10.24 -3.99
N PHE A 96 8.11 -9.04 -4.26
CA PHE A 96 6.72 -8.66 -3.97
C PHE A 96 5.73 -9.59 -4.69
N GLU A 97 5.92 -9.77 -6.01
CA GLU A 97 5.08 -10.65 -6.83
C GLU A 97 5.21 -12.10 -6.41
N THR A 98 6.43 -12.56 -6.12
CA THR A 98 6.69 -13.94 -5.67
C THR A 98 5.97 -14.24 -4.37
N LEU A 99 6.05 -13.34 -3.37
CA LEU A 99 5.37 -13.50 -2.09
C LEU A 99 3.84 -13.45 -2.24
N ALA A 100 3.33 -12.51 -3.03
CA ALA A 100 1.90 -12.38 -3.28
C ALA A 100 1.33 -13.63 -3.98
N ALA A 101 2.04 -14.14 -5.00
CA ALA A 101 1.66 -15.35 -5.72
C ALA A 101 1.74 -16.60 -4.81
N ALA A 102 2.76 -16.69 -3.95
CA ALA A 102 2.87 -17.76 -2.98
C ALA A 102 1.68 -17.77 -2.01
N PHE A 103 1.22 -16.62 -1.53
CA PHE A 103 -0.01 -16.55 -0.73
C PHE A 103 -1.23 -17.06 -1.52
N ALA A 104 -1.41 -16.58 -2.76
CA ALA A 104 -2.54 -16.98 -3.59
C ALA A 104 -2.58 -18.49 -3.84
N ALA A 105 -1.42 -19.12 -4.05
CA ALA A 105 -1.31 -20.56 -4.27
C ALA A 105 -1.59 -21.40 -3.01
N ASN A 106 -1.26 -20.88 -1.82
CA ASN A 106 -1.30 -21.66 -0.58
C ASN A 106 -2.51 -21.37 0.32
N SER A 107 -3.22 -20.27 0.11
CA SER A 107 -4.31 -19.81 1.00
C SER A 107 -5.62 -20.60 0.88
N GLY A 108 -5.76 -21.43 -0.15
CA GLY A 108 -7.03 -22.11 -0.46
C GLY A 108 -8.08 -21.21 -1.12
N GLY A 109 -7.68 -20.00 -1.55
CA GLY A 109 -8.55 -19.02 -2.21
C GLY A 109 -9.38 -18.17 -1.24
N GLY A 110 -10.11 -17.18 -1.76
CA GLY A 110 -11.08 -16.41 -0.96
C GLY A 110 -11.19 -14.93 -1.35
N LEU A 111 -10.07 -14.22 -1.46
CA LEU A 111 -10.04 -12.81 -1.83
C LEU A 111 -8.91 -12.53 -2.82
N ALA A 112 -9.28 -11.97 -3.97
CA ALA A 112 -8.32 -11.52 -4.98
C ALA A 112 -7.39 -10.43 -4.41
N ASN A 113 -6.14 -10.46 -4.85
CA ASN A 113 -5.08 -9.51 -4.49
C ASN A 113 -4.73 -9.46 -2.98
N ALA A 114 -5.16 -10.43 -2.18
CA ALA A 114 -4.90 -10.44 -0.75
C ALA A 114 -3.39 -10.61 -0.45
N GLY A 115 -2.64 -11.33 -1.29
CA GLY A 115 -1.20 -11.45 -1.16
C GLY A 115 -0.50 -10.10 -1.29
N GLU A 116 -0.86 -9.32 -2.31
CA GLU A 116 -0.36 -7.97 -2.57
C GLU A 116 -0.69 -7.02 -1.42
N MET A 117 -1.90 -7.14 -0.85
CA MET A 117 -2.29 -6.37 0.33
C MET A 117 -1.42 -6.70 1.54
N LEU A 118 -1.15 -7.98 1.80
CA LEU A 118 -0.31 -8.42 2.92
C LEU A 118 1.12 -7.93 2.77
N VAL A 119 1.74 -8.16 1.61
CA VAL A 119 3.13 -7.75 1.35
C VAL A 119 3.25 -6.23 1.36
N SER A 120 2.27 -5.50 0.81
CA SER A 120 2.24 -4.03 0.89
C SER A 120 2.10 -3.53 2.32
N ALA A 121 1.31 -4.18 3.17
CA ALA A 121 1.17 -3.75 4.57
C ALA A 121 2.48 -3.88 5.35
N VAL A 122 3.30 -4.89 5.03
CA VAL A 122 4.65 -5.01 5.58
C VAL A 122 5.54 -3.89 5.07
N CYS A 123 5.51 -3.54 3.78
CA CYS A 123 6.25 -2.38 3.27
C CYS A 123 5.81 -1.08 3.99
N ASP A 124 4.52 -0.93 4.27
CA ASP A 124 3.97 0.22 5.01
C ASP A 124 4.44 0.26 6.47
N GLU A 125 4.50 -0.90 7.14
CA GLU A 125 5.08 -1.05 8.49
C GLU A 125 6.54 -0.56 8.51
N PHE A 126 7.36 -0.99 7.54
CA PHE A 126 8.77 -0.58 7.43
C PHE A 126 8.95 0.88 6.98
N CYS A 127 7.97 1.46 6.28
CA CYS A 127 7.88 2.91 6.08
C CYS A 127 7.46 3.69 7.34
N GLY A 128 7.36 3.05 8.50
CA GLY A 128 7.05 3.70 9.78
C GLY A 128 5.56 3.77 10.11
N ILE A 129 4.69 3.10 9.34
CA ILE A 129 3.24 3.10 9.59
C ILE A 129 2.90 1.92 10.50
N ALA A 130 3.16 2.06 11.80
CA ALA A 130 3.06 0.97 12.79
C ALA A 130 1.70 0.23 12.82
N LYS A 131 0.60 0.90 12.42
CA LYS A 131 -0.74 0.30 12.38
C LYS A 131 -1.08 -0.45 11.09
N ALA A 132 -0.20 -0.46 10.08
CA ALA A 132 -0.50 -1.00 8.76
C ALA A 132 -0.87 -2.50 8.80
N VAL A 133 0.04 -3.35 9.31
CA VAL A 133 -0.21 -4.80 9.42
C VAL A 133 -1.32 -5.11 10.42
N PRO A 134 -1.30 -4.61 11.68
CA PRO A 134 -2.35 -4.94 12.65
C PRO A 134 -3.76 -4.59 12.16
N SER A 135 -3.93 -3.41 11.55
CA SER A 135 -5.24 -2.98 11.05
C SER A 135 -5.73 -3.82 9.89
N LEU A 136 -4.82 -4.28 9.03
CA LEU A 136 -5.17 -5.17 7.93
C LEU A 136 -5.59 -6.56 8.45
N VAL A 137 -4.78 -7.15 9.33
CA VAL A 137 -4.92 -8.51 9.85
C VAL A 137 -6.16 -8.70 10.73
N VAL A 138 -6.60 -7.67 11.47
CA VAL A 138 -7.85 -7.74 12.25
C VAL A 138 -9.04 -8.26 11.45
N TRP A 139 -9.09 -7.97 10.14
CA TRP A 139 -10.13 -8.50 9.26
C TRP A 139 -9.65 -9.67 8.40
N LEU A 140 -8.43 -9.60 7.82
CA LEU A 140 -7.93 -10.64 6.91
C LEU A 140 -7.53 -11.94 7.62
N GLY A 141 -7.30 -11.92 8.92
CA GLY A 141 -6.96 -13.09 9.75
C GLY A 141 -8.11 -13.56 10.64
N ASP A 142 -9.33 -13.06 10.44
CA ASP A 142 -10.50 -13.44 11.25
C ASP A 142 -10.91 -14.91 10.95
N PRO A 143 -10.77 -15.85 11.91
CA PRO A 143 -11.07 -17.26 11.68
C PRO A 143 -12.57 -17.54 11.51
N ALA A 144 -13.45 -16.59 11.83
CA ALA A 144 -14.87 -16.70 11.50
C ALA A 144 -15.16 -16.38 10.02
N ARG A 145 -14.20 -15.78 9.30
CA ARG A 145 -14.33 -15.38 7.89
C ARG A 145 -13.51 -16.24 6.95
N PHE A 146 -12.36 -16.69 7.41
CA PHE A 146 -11.36 -17.38 6.60
C PHE A 146 -11.01 -18.74 7.18
N SER A 147 -10.60 -19.67 6.31
CA SER A 147 -10.22 -21.03 6.71
C SER A 147 -8.92 -21.03 7.52
N ALA A 148 -8.68 -22.12 8.25
CA ALA A 148 -7.41 -22.30 8.96
C ALA A 148 -6.19 -22.28 8.01
N GLN A 149 -6.35 -22.83 6.80
CA GLN A 149 -5.34 -22.78 5.74
C GLN A 149 -5.03 -21.34 5.32
N TRP A 150 -6.05 -20.50 5.13
CA TRP A 150 -5.87 -19.08 4.82
C TRP A 150 -5.11 -18.35 5.92
N CYS A 151 -5.52 -18.53 7.18
CA CYS A 151 -4.85 -17.86 8.30
C CYS A 151 -3.38 -18.30 8.43
N ALA A 152 -3.09 -19.59 8.26
CA ALA A 152 -1.71 -20.08 8.25
C ALA A 152 -0.88 -19.48 7.10
N ALA A 153 -1.45 -19.40 5.88
CA ALA A 153 -0.78 -18.77 4.74
C ALA A 153 -0.56 -17.27 4.96
N LEU A 154 -1.49 -16.59 5.64
CA LEU A 154 -1.39 -15.18 6.00
C LEU A 154 -0.21 -14.96 6.94
N ASP A 155 -0.14 -15.72 8.03
CA ASP A 155 0.95 -15.61 9.01
C ASP A 155 2.31 -15.88 8.35
N GLN A 156 2.40 -16.96 7.56
CA GLN A 156 3.61 -17.29 6.82
C GLN A 156 4.03 -16.18 5.85
N THR A 157 3.08 -15.58 5.13
CA THR A 157 3.37 -14.51 4.17
C THR A 157 3.89 -13.26 4.86
N LEU A 158 3.32 -12.88 6.01
CA LEU A 158 3.79 -11.75 6.79
C LEU A 158 5.23 -11.98 7.29
N ASP A 159 5.53 -13.17 7.79
CA ASP A 159 6.88 -13.51 8.29
C ASP A 159 7.92 -13.54 7.16
N CYS A 160 7.59 -14.13 6.01
CA CYS A 160 8.45 -14.12 4.83
C CYS A 160 8.68 -12.69 4.32
N ALA A 161 7.63 -11.88 4.21
CA ALA A 161 7.74 -10.49 3.76
C ALA A 161 8.61 -9.65 4.71
N ARG A 162 8.45 -9.80 6.03
CA ARG A 162 9.30 -9.12 7.03
C ARG A 162 10.76 -9.56 6.92
N THR A 163 10.99 -10.85 6.68
CA THR A 163 12.35 -11.38 6.46
C THR A 163 13.00 -10.74 5.24
N VAL A 164 12.28 -10.64 4.12
CA VAL A 164 12.78 -9.98 2.90
C VAL A 164 13.03 -8.49 3.16
N ALA A 165 12.07 -7.79 3.77
CA ALA A 165 12.20 -6.36 4.09
C ALA A 165 13.39 -6.08 5.01
N THR A 166 13.66 -6.95 5.99
CA THR A 166 14.81 -6.81 6.90
C THR A 166 16.14 -7.04 6.18
N ARG A 167 16.21 -8.00 5.25
CA ARG A 167 17.42 -8.27 4.44
C ARG A 167 17.76 -7.12 3.50
N ASN A 168 16.73 -6.50 2.93
CA ASN A 168 16.88 -5.38 2.00
C ASN A 168 17.00 -4.04 2.71
N GLY A 169 16.58 -3.97 3.97
CA GLY A 169 16.68 -2.79 4.81
C GLY A 169 18.11 -2.30 4.91
N ARG A 170 18.38 -1.12 4.34
CA ARG A 170 19.58 -0.34 4.66
C ARG A 170 19.59 -0.14 6.17
N TYR A 171 20.63 -0.63 6.86
CA TYR A 171 20.95 -0.17 8.20
C TYR A 171 20.86 1.36 8.21
N PRO A 172 20.14 2.00 9.16
CA PRO A 172 20.38 3.39 9.41
C PRO A 172 21.83 3.49 9.90
N ALA A 173 22.72 3.97 9.03
CA ALA A 173 24.00 4.47 9.48
C ALA A 173 23.70 5.58 10.50
N ASN A 174 24.23 5.41 11.71
CA ASN A 174 24.29 6.37 12.81
C ASN A 174 23.03 6.51 13.69
N LEU A 175 22.90 5.58 14.64
CA LEU A 175 22.72 5.96 16.04
C LEU A 175 24.09 5.86 16.71
N GLU A 176 24.94 6.86 16.47
CA GLU A 176 26.06 7.11 17.38
C GLU A 176 25.44 7.42 18.74
N VAL A 177 25.59 6.45 19.65
CA VAL A 177 25.46 6.68 21.08
C VAL A 177 26.49 7.73 21.44
N SER A 178 26.03 8.96 21.65
CA SER A 178 26.79 9.98 22.35
C SER A 178 26.97 9.52 23.80
N MET A 179 27.98 8.69 24.01
CA MET A 179 28.61 8.47 25.30
C MET A 179 30.00 9.08 25.21
N GLY A 180 30.14 10.28 25.77
CA GLY A 180 31.44 10.83 26.14
C GLY A 180 31.67 12.26 25.68
N ALA A 181 31.36 13.21 26.55
CA ALA A 181 32.20 14.39 26.75
C ALA A 181 31.97 14.94 28.16
N ALA A 182 32.99 14.73 29.00
CA ALA A 182 33.46 15.48 30.17
C ALA A 182 32.43 16.03 31.20
#